data_AF-A0A950HAL4-F1
#
_entry.id   AF-A0A950HAL4-F1
#
_cell.length_a   1.000
_cell.length_b   1.000
_cell.length_c   1.000
_cell.angle_alpha   90.00
_cell.angle_beta   90.00
_cell.angle_gamma   90.00
#
_symmetry.space_group_name_H-M   'P 1'
#
loop_
_entity.id
_entity.type
_entity.pdbx_description
1 polymer ?
#
loop_
_entity_poly.entity_id
_entity_poly.type
_entity_poly.pdbx_seq_one_letter_code
_entity_poly.pdbx_strand_id
1 'polypeptide(L)' 'MNANPRGRKATKRGRKPLFDAAIFKERFRTIERVFGWEDKFRRLLLRFERLSQLHYAFKTLAYTMINLRHFCQG' A
#
# COMPACT_ATOMS: atom_id res chain seq x y z
N MET A 1 21.84 19.53 0.69
CA MET A 1 21.75 18.07 0.77
C MET A 1 23.13 17.56 0.45
N ASN A 2 23.90 17.17 1.46
CA ASN A 2 25.23 16.64 1.23
C ASN A 2 25.08 15.29 0.54
N ALA A 3 25.46 15.22 -0.73
CA ALA A 3 25.44 13.98 -1.49
C ALA A 3 26.22 12.93 -0.69
N ASN A 4 25.58 11.81 -0.35
CA ASN A 4 26.22 10.73 0.38
C ASN A 4 27.47 10.28 -0.41
N PRO A 5 28.67 10.37 0.17
CA PRO A 5 29.90 10.01 -0.54
C PRO A 5 30.10 8.49 -0.64
N ARG A 6 29.33 7.70 0.13
CA ARG A 6 29.44 6.24 0.15
C ARG A 6 29.15 5.66 -1.23
N GLY A 7 30.03 4.76 -1.66
CA GLY A 7 29.93 4.05 -2.94
C GLY A 7 30.44 4.82 -4.15
N ARG A 8 31.21 5.90 -3.96
CA ARG A 8 31.59 6.78 -5.06
C ARG A 8 33.09 6.94 -5.26
N LYS A 9 33.57 6.69 -6.49
CA LYS A 9 34.98 6.87 -6.90
C LYS A 9 35.33 8.30 -7.36
N ALA A 10 34.35 9.12 -7.76
CA ALA A 10 34.57 10.49 -8.25
C ALA A 10 33.41 11.44 -7.86
N THR A 11 33.65 12.76 -7.84
CA THR A 11 32.64 13.78 -7.45
C THR A 11 31.51 13.93 -8.49
N LYS A 12 30.35 14.49 -8.10
CA LYS A 12 29.22 14.70 -9.05
C LYS A 12 29.54 15.91 -9.88
N ARG A 13 29.61 15.71 -11.20
CA ARG A 13 29.57 16.78 -12.17
C ARG A 13 28.18 17.43 -12.14
N GLY A 14 28.12 18.74 -12.35
CA GLY A 14 26.90 19.54 -12.42
C GLY A 14 26.54 20.27 -11.12
N ARG A 15 25.59 21.20 -11.24
CA ARG A 15 25.06 22.01 -10.13
C ARG A 15 24.44 21.10 -9.07
N LYS A 16 24.82 21.29 -7.81
CA LYS A 16 24.18 20.59 -6.70
C LYS A 16 22.72 21.07 -6.57
N PRO A 17 21.77 20.18 -6.23
CA PRO A 17 20.40 20.60 -5.94
C PRO A 17 20.38 21.66 -4.85
N LEU A 18 19.50 22.65 -5.00
CA LEU A 18 19.20 23.58 -3.92
C LEU A 18 18.62 22.79 -2.75
N PHE A 19 19.09 23.10 -1.54
CA PHE A 19 18.61 22.47 -0.34
C PHE A 19 18.33 23.53 0.70
N ASP A 20 17.07 23.61 1.05
CA ASP A 20 16.57 24.41 2.15
C ASP A 20 16.25 23.46 3.32
N ALA A 21 16.90 23.69 4.46
CA ALA A 21 16.71 22.86 5.64
C ALA A 21 15.32 23.01 6.27
N ALA A 22 14.71 24.19 6.17
CA ALA A 22 13.35 24.44 6.67
C ALA A 22 12.33 23.70 5.82
N ILE A 23 12.44 23.78 4.49
CA ILE A 23 11.57 23.03 3.56
C ILE A 23 11.75 21.51 3.76
N PHE A 24 13.00 21.04 3.89
CA PHE A 24 13.26 19.62 4.09
C PHE A 24 12.69 19.09 5.42
N LYS A 25 12.71 19.91 6.48
CA LYS A 25 12.10 19.55 7.77
C LYS A 25 10.57 19.48 7.66
N GLU A 26 9.96 20.40 6.92
CA GLU A 26 8.51 20.43 6.73
C GLU A 26 7.97 19.25 5.91
N ARG A 27 8.79 18.70 5.01
CA ARG A 27 8.49 17.49 4.22
C ARG A 27 8.00 16.31 5.08
N PHE A 28 8.60 16.08 6.25
CA PHE A 28 8.22 14.98 7.13
C PHE A 28 6.80 15.20 7.72
N ARG A 29 6.46 16.45 8.05
CA ARG A 29 5.18 16.82 8.66
C ARG A 29 4.01 16.74 7.68
N THR A 30 4.23 17.19 6.45
CA THR A 30 3.17 17.33 5.45
C THR A 30 3.09 16.11 4.54
N ILE A 31 4.20 15.78 3.88
CA ILE A 31 4.20 14.77 2.82
C ILE A 31 4.38 13.38 3.41
N GLU A 32 5.50 13.10 4.08
CA GLU A 32 5.82 11.71 4.50
C GLU A 32 4.82 11.16 5.52
N ARG A 33 4.25 12.01 6.37
CA ARG A 33 3.17 11.61 7.30
C ARG A 33 1.90 11.18 6.57
N VAL A 34 1.47 11.93 5.56
CA VAL A 34 0.26 11.61 4.78
C VAL A 34 0.48 10.35 3.95
N PHE A 35 1.61 10.24 3.26
CA PHE A 35 1.98 9.04 2.51
C PHE A 35 2.09 7.81 3.42
N GLY A 36 2.66 7.98 4.61
CA GLY A 36 2.71 6.92 5.62
C GLY A 36 1.32 6.47 6.07
N TRP A 37 0.36 7.40 6.19
CA TRP A 37 -1.03 7.07 6.46
C TRP A 37 -1.71 6.38 5.28
N GLU A 38 -1.51 6.86 4.05
CA GLU A 38 -2.05 6.26 2.83
C GLU A 38 -1.57 4.80 2.65
N ASP A 39 -0.29 4.54 2.88
CA ASP A 39 0.30 3.20 2.83
C ASP A 39 -0.29 2.24 3.88
N LYS A 40 -0.75 2.78 5.02
CA LYS A 40 -1.44 1.98 6.04
C LYS A 40 -2.90 1.74 5.64
N PHE A 41 -3.56 2.76 5.12
CA PHE A 41 -4.93 2.64 4.62
C PHE A 41 -5.04 1.65 3.46
N ARG A 42 -4.13 1.70 2.48
CA ARG A 42 -4.11 0.76 1.35
C ARG A 42 -4.02 -0.70 1.81
N ARG A 43 -3.22 -0.97 2.85
CA ARG A 43 -3.14 -2.33 3.46
C ARG A 43 -4.44 -2.75 4.13
N LEU A 44 -5.14 -1.83 4.79
CA LEU A 44 -6.44 -2.11 5.39
C LEU A 44 -7.48 -2.43 4.32
N LEU A 45 -7.52 -1.62 3.25
CA LEU A 45 -8.44 -1.77 2.13
C LEU A 45 -8.26 -3.13 1.43
N LEU A 46 -7.03 -3.54 1.12
CA LEU A 46 -6.75 -4.86 0.53
C LEU A 46 -7.23 -6.02 1.43
N ARG A 47 -7.08 -5.90 2.75
CA ARG A 47 -7.59 -6.93 3.69
C ARG A 47 -9.12 -6.97 3.69
N PHE A 48 -9.76 -5.81 3.67
CA PHE A 48 -11.21 -5.70 3.62
C PHE A 48 -11.78 -6.32 2.33
N GLU A 49 -11.21 -5.98 1.17
CA GLU A 49 -11.61 -6.55 -0.11
C GLU A 49 -11.46 -8.07 -0.13
N ARG A 50 -10.33 -8.60 0.37
CA ARG A 50 -10.11 -10.05 0.47
C ARG A 50 -11.13 -10.73 1.38
N LEU A 51 -11.44 -10.14 2.54
CA LEU A 51 -12.46 -10.68 3.45
C LEU A 51 -13.86 -10.65 2.82
N SER A 52 -14.18 -9.59 2.09
CA SER A 52 -15.43 -9.47 1.35
C SER A 52 -15.57 -10.55 0.27
N GLN A 53 -14.52 -10.76 -0.53
CA GLN A 53 -14.48 -11.83 -1.55
C GLN A 53 -14.63 -13.21 -0.92
N LEU A 54 -13.94 -13.47 0.19
CA LEU A 54 -14.04 -14.75 0.90
C LEU A 54 -15.46 -14.98 1.43
N HIS A 55 -16.05 -13.97 2.06
CA HIS A 55 -17.42 -14.03 2.56
C HIS A 55 -18.43 -14.26 1.43
N TYR A 56 -18.25 -13.59 0.29
CA TYR A 56 -19.08 -13.81 -0.90
C TYR A 56 -18.95 -15.25 -1.43
N ALA A 57 -17.73 -15.77 -1.56
CA ALA A 57 -17.48 -17.14 -2.00
C ALA A 57 -18.15 -18.18 -1.09
N PHE A 58 -18.11 -17.98 0.24
CA PHE A 58 -18.79 -18.86 1.18
C PHE A 58 -20.31 -18.82 1.03
N LYS A 59 -20.91 -17.64 0.79
CA LYS A 59 -22.34 -17.54 0.49
C LYS A 59 -22.71 -18.30 -0.76
N THR A 60 -21.93 -18.14 -1.84
CA THR A 60 -22.15 -18.88 -3.09
C THR A 60 -22.04 -20.38 -2.87
N LEU A 61 -21.00 -20.85 -2.17
CA LEU A 61 -20.83 -22.27 -1.85
C LEU A 61 -22.01 -22.82 -1.06
N ALA A 62 -22.49 -22.08 -0.04
CA ALA A 62 -23.67 -22.47 0.74
C ALA A 62 -24.90 -22.63 -0.15
N TYR A 63 -25.18 -21.67 -1.03
CA TYR A 63 -26.29 -21.77 -1.96
C TYR A 63 -26.12 -22.95 -2.93
N THR A 64 -24.92 -23.20 -3.43
CA THR A 64 -24.66 -24.37 -4.28
C THR A 64 -24.94 -25.67 -3.54
N MET A 65 -24.50 -25.81 -2.28
CA MET A 65 -24.77 -27.01 -1.48
C MET A 65 -26.26 -27.21 -1.20
N ILE A 66 -27.00 -26.13 -0.92
CA ILE A 66 -28.45 -26.20 -0.71
C ILE A 66 -29.16 -26.65 -2.00
N ASN A 67 -28.81 -26.06 -3.15
CA ASN A 67 -29.37 -26.44 -4.44
C ASN A 67 -29.03 -27.88 -4.81
N LEU A 68 -27.78 -28.31 -4.60
CA LEU A 68 -27.35 -29.68 -4.86
C LEU A 68 -28.11 -30.68 -3.98
N ARG A 69 -28.29 -30.36 -2.70
CA ARG A 69 -29.10 -31.20 -1.80
C ARG A 69 -30.54 -31.32 -2.30
N HIS A 70 -31.16 -30.22 -2.71
CA HIS A 70 -32.52 -30.25 -3.25
C HIS A 70 -32.60 -31.10 -4.52
N PHE A 71 -31.62 -30.95 -5.43
CA PHE A 71 -31.54 -31.73 -6.65
C PHE A 71 -31.36 -33.24 -6.39
N CYS A 72 -30.47 -33.62 -5.46
CA CYS A 72 -30.21 -35.03 -5.13
C CYS A 72 -31.30 -35.68 -4.26
N GLN A 73 -32.24 -34.90 -3.71
CA GLN A 73 -33.38 -35.39 -2.92
C GLN A 73 -34.67 -35.55 -3.75
N GLY A 74 -34.69 -35.10 -5.00
CA GLY A 74 -35.75 -35.38 -5.98
C GLY A 74 -35.41 -36.61 -6.81
#